data_AF-A0A9X2IEX3-F1
#
_entry.id   AF-A0A9X2IEX3-F1
#
_cell.length_a   1.000
_cell.length_b   1.000
_cell.length_c   1.000
_cell.angle_alpha   90.00
_cell.angle_beta   90.00
_cell.angle_gamma   90.00
#
_symmetry.space_group_name_H-M   'P 1'
#
loop_
_entity.id
_entity.type
_entity.pdbx_description
1 polymer ?
#
loop_
_entity_poly.entity_id
_entity_poly.type
_entity_poly.pdbx_seq_one_letter_code
_entity_poly.pdbx_strand_id
1 'polypeptide(L)'
;MADDLYLDPAAVTPLVERFRTLRQTLQNAQPGVVGHCGAVQRACGEFSGAVADGAEKYQIGWRAALDLTATSAGVVAGNINVEVIDVTRLDQDLADGFSLSPESGS
;
A
#
# COMPACT_ATOMS: atom_id res chain seq x y z
N MET A 1 -24.05 6.91 20.96
CA MET A 1 -22.89 7.79 21.13
C MET A 1 -21.79 7.12 20.35
N ALA A 2 -21.64 7.48 19.08
CA ALA A 2 -20.50 7.01 18.30
C ALA A 2 -19.30 7.74 18.89
N ASP A 3 -18.35 6.98 19.45
CA ASP A 3 -16.99 7.50 19.58
C ASP A 3 -16.58 7.82 18.15
N ASP A 4 -16.56 9.11 17.81
CA ASP A 4 -15.91 9.55 16.59
C ASP A 4 -14.47 9.05 16.68
N LEU A 5 -14.18 8.10 15.80
CA LEU A 5 -12.90 7.42 15.71
C LEU A 5 -11.88 8.43 15.16
N TYR A 6 -11.50 9.40 15.98
CA TYR A 6 -10.53 10.42 15.63
C TYR A 6 -9.18 9.75 15.46
N LEU A 7 -8.85 9.47 14.21
CA LEU A 7 -7.56 8.95 13.80
C LEU A 7 -6.56 10.10 13.86
N ASP A 8 -5.73 10.10 14.90
CA ASP A 8 -4.64 11.06 15.08
C ASP A 8 -3.77 11.11 13.80
N PRO A 9 -3.71 12.25 13.09
CA PRO A 9 -2.91 12.40 11.88
C PRO A 9 -1.42 12.05 12.09
N ALA A 10 -0.90 12.26 13.32
CA ALA A 10 0.46 11.91 13.69
C ALA A 10 0.68 10.39 13.78
N ALA A 11 -0.36 9.62 14.10
CA ALA A 11 -0.35 8.16 14.09
C ALA A 11 -0.62 7.57 12.69
N VAL A 12 -1.35 8.29 11.84
CA VAL A 12 -1.74 7.84 10.50
C VAL A 12 -0.62 8.01 9.47
N THR A 13 0.09 9.13 9.50
CA THR A 13 1.17 9.44 8.54
C THR A 13 2.24 8.33 8.47
N PRO A 14 2.77 7.81 9.61
CA PRO A 14 3.72 6.70 9.58
C PRO A 14 3.14 5.40 9.00
N LEU A 15 1.83 5.17 9.16
CA LEU A 15 1.16 3.97 8.67
C LEU A 15 1.05 4.00 7.13
N VAL A 16 0.67 5.15 6.56
CA VAL A 16 0.63 5.37 5.11
C VAL A 16 2.01 5.16 4.50
N GLU A 17 3.05 5.76 5.10
CA GLU A 17 4.42 5.61 4.62
C GLU A 17 4.93 4.17 4.72
N ARG A 18 4.53 3.44 5.75
CA ARG A 18 4.88 2.02 5.90
C ARG A 18 4.25 1.16 4.82
N PHE A 19 2.98 1.39 4.45
CA PHE A 19 2.33 0.66 3.36
C PHE A 19 2.85 1.06 1.98
N ARG A 20 3.21 2.33 1.77
CA ARG A 20 3.90 2.78 0.55
C ARG A 20 5.27 2.11 0.39
N THR A 21 6.05 2.12 1.47
CA THR A 21 7.36 1.45 1.52
C THR A 21 7.19 -0.04 1.25
N LEU A 22 6.24 -0.71 1.91
CA LEU A 22 5.94 -2.13 1.69
C LEU A 22 5.62 -2.42 0.24
N ARG A 23 4.73 -1.63 -0.38
CA ARG A 23 4.40 -1.75 -1.80
C ARG A 23 5.65 -1.64 -2.68
N GLN A 24 6.49 -0.62 -2.44
CA GLN A 24 7.72 -0.42 -3.21
C GLN A 24 8.71 -1.58 -3.02
N THR A 25 8.89 -2.07 -1.80
CA THR A 25 9.73 -3.23 -1.50
C THR A 25 9.25 -4.48 -2.25
N LEU A 26 7.94 -4.74 -2.26
CA LEU A 26 7.36 -5.89 -2.96
C LEU A 26 7.53 -5.80 -4.48
N GLN A 27 7.35 -4.62 -5.06
CA GLN A 27 7.62 -4.38 -6.48
C GLN A 27 9.09 -4.58 -6.83
N ASN A 28 10.00 -4.10 -5.97
CA ASN A 28 11.44 -4.25 -6.15
C ASN A 28 11.93 -5.70 -5.94
N ALA A 29 11.17 -6.53 -5.21
CA ALA A 29 11.51 -7.94 -4.98
C ALA A 29 11.18 -8.84 -6.18
N GLN A 30 10.23 -8.45 -7.03
CA GLN A 30 9.80 -9.25 -8.19
C GLN A 30 10.93 -9.61 -9.16
N PRO A 31 11.81 -8.68 -9.58
CA PRO A 31 12.95 -9.02 -10.44
C PRO A 31 13.90 -10.04 -9.81
N GLY A 32 14.03 -10.05 -8.48
CA GLY A 32 14.86 -11.01 -7.74
C GLY A 32 14.36 -12.45 -7.88
N VAL A 33 13.04 -12.65 -7.87
CA VAL A 33 12.43 -13.97 -8.10
C VAL A 33 12.78 -14.50 -9.50
N VAL A 34 12.72 -13.65 -10.52
CA VAL A 34 13.11 -14.00 -11.89
C VAL A 34 14.59 -14.36 -11.97
N GLY A 35 15.44 -13.56 -11.32
CA GLY A 35 16.88 -13.80 -11.25
C GLY A 35 17.24 -15.13 -10.61
N HIS A 36 16.57 -15.50 -9.52
CA HIS A 36 16.80 -16.77 -8.82
C HIS A 36 16.36 -17.99 -9.64
N CYS A 37 15.22 -17.94 -10.33
CA CYS A 37 14.80 -19.04 -11.22
C CYS A 37 15.79 -19.25 -12.37
N GLY A 38 16.26 -18.16 -12.99
CA GLY A 38 17.31 -18.25 -14.01
C GLY A 38 18.63 -18.80 -13.47
N ALA A 39 19.00 -18.49 -12.23
CA ALA A 39 20.19 -19.04 -11.58
C ALA A 39 20.06 -20.54 -11.32
N VAL A 40 18.89 -21.00 -10.84
CA VAL A 40 18.60 -22.43 -10.62
C VAL A 40 18.66 -23.21 -11.93
N GLN A 41 18.02 -22.72 -12.99
CA GLN A 41 18.06 -23.38 -14.30
C GLN A 41 19.50 -23.49 -14.84
N ARG A 42 20.30 -22.43 -14.72
CA ARG A 42 21.72 -22.45 -15.11
C ARG A 42 22.54 -23.43 -14.28
N ALA A 43 22.30 -23.49 -12.96
CA ALA A 43 23.00 -24.41 -12.06
C ALA A 43 22.69 -25.88 -12.36
N CYS A 44 21.50 -26.17 -12.89
CA CYS A 44 21.10 -27.54 -13.25
C CYS A 44 21.74 -28.06 -14.55
N GLY A 45 22.39 -27.21 -15.36
CA GLY A 45 23.10 -27.64 -16.56
C GLY A 45 22.23 -28.45 -17.52
N GLU A 46 22.65 -29.70 -17.81
CA GLU A 46 21.91 -30.63 -18.69
C GLU A 46 20.54 -31.03 -18.14
N PHE A 47 20.33 -30.93 -16.82
CA PHE A 47 19.03 -31.19 -16.18
C PHE A 47 18.10 -29.95 -16.17
N SER A 48 18.53 -28.83 -16.76
CA SER A 48 17.75 -27.59 -16.81
C SER A 48 16.34 -27.80 -17.36
N GLY A 49 16.16 -28.67 -18.36
CA GLY A 49 14.86 -29.00 -18.93
C GLY A 49 13.90 -29.66 -17.92
N ALA A 50 14.42 -30.46 -16.98
CA ALA A 50 13.60 -31.13 -15.97
C ALA A 50 13.11 -30.17 -14.86
N VAL A 51 13.84 -29.07 -14.63
CA VAL A 51 13.49 -28.06 -13.63
C VAL A 51 12.81 -26.83 -14.22
N ALA A 52 12.81 -26.68 -15.55
CA ALA A 52 12.34 -25.49 -16.24
C ALA A 52 10.88 -25.16 -15.92
N ASP A 53 9.99 -26.14 -16.07
CA ASP A 53 8.55 -26.00 -15.80
C ASP A 53 8.27 -25.65 -14.33
N GLY A 54 8.96 -26.31 -13.39
CA GLY A 54 8.85 -26.01 -11.97
C GLY A 54 9.33 -24.60 -11.61
N ALA A 55 10.47 -24.17 -12.18
CA ALA A 55 11.02 -22.84 -11.98
C ALA A 55 10.13 -21.74 -12.59
N GLU A 56 9.52 -21.99 -13.75
CA GLU A 56 8.57 -21.09 -14.39
C GLU A 56 7.29 -20.95 -13.54
N LYS A 57 6.70 -22.06 -13.09
CA LYS A 57 5.52 -22.05 -12.21
C LYS A 57 5.81 -21.34 -10.89
N TYR A 58 6.98 -21.58 -10.30
CA TYR A 58 7.43 -20.87 -9.10
C TYR A 58 7.51 -19.35 -9.34
N GLN A 59 8.12 -18.93 -10.45
CA GLN A 59 8.25 -17.52 -10.82
C GLN A 59 6.89 -16.85 -10.99
N ILE A 60 5.97 -17.51 -11.72
CA ILE A 60 4.62 -16.99 -11.96
C ILE A 60 3.85 -16.86 -10.65
N GLY A 61 3.88 -17.88 -9.81
CA GLY A 61 3.18 -17.89 -8.52
C GLY A 61 3.65 -16.78 -7.58
N TRP A 62 4.97 -16.63 -7.43
CA TRP A 62 5.54 -15.57 -6.60
C TRP A 62 5.31 -14.18 -7.16
N ARG A 63 5.38 -14.00 -8.49
CA ARG A 63 5.04 -12.70 -9.10
C ARG A 63 3.59 -12.31 -8.78
N ALA A 64 2.65 -13.24 -8.96
CA ALA A 64 1.24 -13.01 -8.66
C ALA A 64 1.01 -12.68 -7.17
N ALA A 65 1.66 -13.40 -6.25
CA ALA A 65 1.55 -13.14 -4.82
C ALA A 65 2.11 -11.76 -4.44
N LEU A 66 3.26 -11.37 -4.99
CA LEU A 66 3.88 -10.07 -4.75
C LEU A 66 3.02 -8.93 -5.32
N ASP A 67 2.47 -9.10 -6.53
CA ASP A 67 1.57 -8.11 -7.16
C ASP A 67 0.29 -7.90 -6.36
N LEU A 68 -0.34 -9.00 -5.92
CA LEU A 68 -1.56 -8.94 -5.11
C LEU A 68 -1.31 -8.23 -3.78
N THR A 69 -0.18 -8.54 -3.14
CA THR A 69 0.19 -7.93 -1.85
C THR A 69 0.52 -6.45 -2.04
N ALA A 70 1.24 -6.09 -3.10
CA ALA A 70 1.57 -4.70 -3.42
C ALA A 70 0.31 -3.87 -3.73
N THR A 71 -0.63 -4.44 -4.49
CA THR A 71 -1.94 -3.83 -4.76
C THR A 71 -2.71 -3.60 -3.48
N SER A 72 -2.79 -4.62 -2.61
CA SER A 72 -3.50 -4.53 -1.34
C SER A 72 -2.89 -3.47 -0.41
N ALA A 73 -1.56 -3.41 -0.32
CA ALA A 73 -0.86 -2.36 0.42
C ALA A 73 -1.15 -0.95 -0.14
N GLY A 74 -1.22 -0.81 -1.47
CA GLY A 74 -1.59 0.44 -2.13
C GLY A 74 -3.01 0.89 -1.83
N VAL A 75 -3.98 -0.03 -1.84
CA VAL A 75 -5.39 0.25 -1.50
C VAL A 75 -5.50 0.69 -0.04
N VAL A 76 -4.84 0.01 0.89
CA VAL A 76 -4.84 0.39 2.31
C VAL A 76 -4.25 1.79 2.51
N ALA A 77 -3.10 2.09 1.90
CA ALA A 77 -2.50 3.42 1.96
C ALA A 77 -3.42 4.50 1.36
N GLY A 78 -4.13 4.19 0.27
CA GLY A 78 -5.09 5.09 -0.37
C GLY A 78 -6.30 5.40 0.50
N ASN A 79 -6.93 4.35 1.04
CA ASN A 79 -8.12 4.50 1.89
C ASN A 79 -7.81 5.31 3.16
N ILE A 80 -6.68 5.02 3.81
CA ILE A 80 -6.23 5.77 4.99
C ILE A 80 -6.07 7.27 4.67
N ASN A 81 -5.55 7.60 3.48
CA ASN A 81 -5.36 8.99 3.08
C ASN A 81 -6.69 9.71 2.78
N VAL A 82 -7.70 9.00 2.24
CA VAL A 82 -9.03 9.55 1.97
C VAL A 82 -9.76 9.86 3.28
N GLU A 83 -9.75 8.94 4.24
CA GLU A 83 -10.40 9.12 5.55
C GLU A 83 -9.79 10.30 6.33
N VAL A 84 -8.48 10.51 6.26
CA VAL A 84 -7.82 11.68 6.90
C VAL A 84 -8.17 13.00 6.24
N ILE A 85 -8.23 13.03 4.90
CA ILE A 85 -8.58 14.24 4.14
C ILE A 85 -10.04 14.63 4.40
N ASP A 86 -10.95 13.66 4.52
CA ASP A 86 -12.36 13.98 4.78
C ASP A 86 -12.55 14.53 6.19
N VAL A 87 -11.93 13.95 7.23
CA VAL A 87 -12.07 14.44 8.61
C VAL A 87 -11.41 15.80 8.81
N THR A 88 -10.21 16.04 8.26
CA THR A 88 -9.51 17.32 8.42
C THR A 88 -10.23 18.45 7.69
N ARG A 89 -10.72 18.17 6.47
CA ARG A 89 -11.49 19.14 5.68
C ARG A 89 -12.86 19.41 6.30
N LEU A 90 -13.53 18.38 6.82
CA LEU A 90 -14.78 18.54 7.56
C LEU A 90 -14.59 19.37 8.82
N ASP A 91 -13.51 19.18 9.59
CA ASP A 91 -13.20 19.96 10.79
C ASP A 91 -12.92 21.43 10.45
N GLN A 92 -12.18 21.70 9.37
CA GLN A 92 -11.94 23.05 8.86
C GLN A 92 -13.21 23.72 8.31
N ASP A 93 -14.02 23.02 7.52
CA ASP A 93 -15.29 23.52 7.01
C ASP A 93 -16.27 23.83 8.17
N LEU A 94 -16.22 23.05 9.26
CA LEU A 94 -17.01 23.30 10.48
C LEU A 94 -16.49 24.53 11.26
N ALA A 95 -15.17 24.65 11.40
CA ALA A 95 -14.53 25.78 12.08
C ALA A 95 -14.75 27.11 11.32
N ASP A 96 -14.68 27.08 9.99
CA ASP A 96 -14.91 28.25 9.14
C ASP A 96 -16.41 28.59 9.05
N GLY A 97 -17.30 27.59 9.08
CA GLY A 97 -18.75 27.78 9.14
C GLY A 97 -19.25 28.43 10.43
N PHE A 98 -18.54 28.27 11.54
CA PHE A 98 -18.86 28.91 12.83
C PHE A 98 -18.38 30.37 12.93
N SER A 99 -17.52 30.83 12.01
CA SER A 99 -16.92 32.16 12.02
C SER A 99 -17.80 33.26 11.38
N LEU A 100 -18.97 32.90 10.84
CA LEU A 100 -19.92 33.84 10.23
C LEU A 100 -21.16 34.06 11.11
N SER A 101 -21.02 34.84 12.19
CA SER A 101 -22.02 35.83 12.65
C SER A 101 -21.53 36.59 13.90
N PRO A 102 -20.83 37.73 13.79
CA PRO A 102 -20.99 38.77 14.78
C PRO A 102 -22.35 39.42 14.54
N GLU A 103 -23.24 39.23 15.50
CA GLU A 103 -24.56 39.85 15.55
C GLU A 103 -24.46 41.35 15.21
N SER A 104 -25.15 41.75 14.15
CA SER A 104 -25.44 43.16 13.87
C SER A 104 -26.55 43.61 14.81
N GLY A 105 -26.22 43.74 16.10
CA GLY A 105 -27.10 44.32 17.12
C GLY A 105 -27.10 45.85 17.01
N SER A 106 -28.31 46.40 16.85
CA SER A 106 -28.68 47.82 16.69
C SER A 106 -28.00 48.83 17.60
#